data_AF-A0A200PPS6-F1
#
_entry.id   AF-A0A200PPS6-F1
#
_cell.length_a   1.000
_cell.length_b   1.000
_cell.length_c   1.000
_cell.angle_alpha   90.00
_cell.angle_beta   90.00
_cell.angle_gamma   90.00
#
_symmetry.space_group_name_H-M   'P 1'
#
loop_
_entity.id
_entity.type
_entity.pdbx_description
1 polymer ?
#
loop_
_entity_poly.entity_id
_entity_poly.type
_entity_poly.pdbx_seq_one_letter_code
_entity_poly.pdbx_strand_id
1 'polypeptide(L)'
;MSVVLMLRRGSKLGKQWHGLQNYQLPVLVATLILILMAFILFITNNGQEPISTSVLPKLKWKSLVQLHPTSEFRNGTDLIWQIPDSPKAVLFLAHGCNGRAVNFWDRSPSCPNCVGLPEERLIILHALARKFAVLTISSSGRCWSFWEEGSIVKGIIRWWVEKNKLEKLPLVALGASSGGYFVSALANDMSFSSIALMIAEGVFGGMDIPDNYPPTLFVHMPKDRTRMRLIGENMETLRQRGVDVAEVKCMEFPLTPNFLSDRISGLDEAVSVKLFELFHEKGFVDENRFMRNDGRATRWKEALKEKKTILLDKNEWVHHIQEELNLAFAYHEMTSLQNEEIFNWFESHMS
;
A
#
# COMPACT_ATOMS: atom_id res chain seq x y z
N MET A 1 2.49 -92.58 -53.69
CA MET A 1 2.95 -93.26 -52.45
C MET A 1 3.46 -92.21 -51.49
N SER A 2 2.76 -92.08 -50.36
CA SER A 2 3.24 -91.90 -48.97
C SER A 2 4.62 -91.23 -48.72
N VAL A 3 4.86 -90.38 -47.73
CA VAL A 3 4.09 -89.74 -46.63
C VAL A 3 5.13 -88.91 -45.83
N VAL A 4 4.68 -87.77 -45.30
CA VAL A 4 5.07 -87.15 -44.00
C VAL A 4 6.51 -86.62 -43.76
N LEU A 5 6.58 -85.29 -43.72
CA LEU A 5 6.99 -84.41 -42.60
C LEU A 5 7.90 -84.98 -41.48
N MET A 6 8.96 -84.23 -41.14
CA MET A 6 9.08 -83.61 -39.80
C MET A 6 10.24 -82.61 -39.67
N LEU A 7 10.03 -81.64 -38.79
CA LEU A 7 10.84 -80.46 -38.41
C LEU A 7 12.00 -80.77 -37.44
N ARG A 8 13.09 -79.98 -37.49
CA ARG A 8 13.48 -78.98 -36.44
C ARG A 8 14.85 -78.30 -36.65
N ARG A 9 14.80 -76.96 -36.76
CA ARG A 9 15.50 -75.85 -36.05
C ARG A 9 17.02 -75.82 -35.78
N GLY A 10 17.63 -74.68 -36.19
CA GLY A 10 18.75 -73.95 -35.57
C GLY A 10 19.65 -73.29 -36.64
N SER A 11 20.22 -72.08 -36.56
CA SER A 11 20.09 -70.89 -35.70
C SER A 11 20.93 -69.74 -36.30
N LYS A 12 20.52 -68.49 -36.06
CA LYS A 12 21.31 -67.24 -35.90
C LYS A 12 21.96 -66.47 -37.09
N LEU A 13 21.43 -65.24 -37.21
CA LEU A 13 22.06 -63.89 -37.28
C LEU A 13 22.85 -63.42 -38.50
N GLY A 14 22.43 -62.25 -39.02
CA GLY A 14 23.29 -61.28 -39.72
C GLY A 14 22.52 -60.23 -40.52
N LYS A 15 22.19 -59.09 -39.88
CA LYS A 15 21.47 -57.92 -40.44
C LYS A 15 22.30 -57.13 -41.46
N GLN A 16 21.65 -56.52 -42.46
CA GLN A 16 21.46 -55.04 -42.58
C GLN A 16 20.89 -54.66 -43.95
N TRP A 17 19.75 -53.95 -43.99
CA TRP A 17 19.52 -52.87 -44.96
C TRP A 17 18.36 -51.93 -44.57
N HIS A 18 18.44 -50.72 -45.11
CA HIS A 18 17.51 -49.58 -45.09
C HIS A 18 17.64 -48.56 -43.94
N GLY A 19 18.59 -47.63 -44.12
CA GLY A 19 18.59 -46.30 -43.52
C GLY A 19 18.17 -45.23 -44.55
N LEU A 20 17.68 -44.10 -44.04
CA LEU A 20 17.12 -42.92 -44.71
C LEU A 20 15.69 -43.04 -45.28
N GLN A 21 14.66 -42.94 -44.42
CA GLN A 21 13.44 -42.20 -44.80
C GLN A 21 12.43 -41.82 -43.68
N ASN A 22 12.69 -42.06 -42.38
CA ASN A 22 11.67 -41.83 -41.33
C ASN A 22 12.05 -40.89 -40.17
N TYR A 23 13.09 -40.06 -40.31
CA TYR A 23 13.47 -39.09 -39.25
C TYR A 23 12.95 -37.67 -39.46
N GLN A 24 12.41 -37.32 -40.63
CA GLN A 24 11.98 -35.95 -40.91
C GLN A 24 10.63 -35.61 -40.25
N LEU A 25 9.68 -36.55 -40.23
CA LEU A 25 8.35 -36.30 -39.66
C LEU A 25 8.36 -36.11 -38.14
N PRO A 26 9.07 -36.94 -37.34
CA PRO A 26 9.16 -36.73 -35.89
C PRO A 26 9.88 -35.43 -35.52
N VAL A 27 10.91 -35.06 -36.28
CA VAL A 27 11.66 -33.82 -36.08
C VAL A 27 10.78 -32.61 -36.39
N LEU A 28 10.04 -32.63 -37.50
CA LEU A 28 9.10 -31.55 -37.84
C LEU A 28 8.01 -31.37 -36.77
N VAL A 29 7.45 -32.47 -36.25
CA VAL A 29 6.45 -32.43 -35.18
C VAL A 29 7.05 -31.89 -33.88
N ALA A 30 8.24 -32.33 -33.49
CA ALA A 30 8.93 -31.81 -32.30
C ALA A 30 9.25 -30.32 -32.43
N THR A 31 9.66 -29.87 -33.62
CA THR A 31 9.95 -28.46 -33.89
C THR A 31 8.68 -27.61 -33.80
N LEU A 32 7.56 -28.11 -34.33
CA LEU A 32 6.26 -27.43 -34.27
C LEU A 32 5.77 -27.29 -32.82
N ILE A 33 5.93 -28.33 -31.99
CA ILE A 33 5.59 -28.30 -30.56
C ILE A 33 6.44 -27.27 -29.81
N LEU A 34 7.75 -27.21 -30.09
CA LEU A 34 8.65 -26.23 -29.47
C LEU A 34 8.27 -24.79 -29.86
N ILE A 35 7.90 -24.55 -31.13
CA ILE A 35 7.44 -23.24 -31.59
C ILE A 35 6.11 -22.87 -30.91
N LEU A 36 5.18 -23.81 -30.77
CA LEU A 36 3.91 -23.59 -30.08
C LEU A 36 4.11 -23.30 -28.58
N MET A 37 5.00 -24.03 -27.91
CA MET A 37 5.34 -23.74 -26.51
C MET A 37 6.02 -22.39 -26.35
N ALA A 38 6.94 -22.02 -27.25
CA ALA A 38 7.58 -20.72 -27.25
C ALA A 38 6.56 -19.60 -27.51
N PHE A 39 5.60 -19.81 -28.39
CA PHE A 39 4.52 -18.86 -28.68
C PHE A 39 3.55 -18.72 -27.52
N ILE A 40 3.18 -19.82 -26.86
CA ILE A 40 2.36 -19.80 -25.63
C ILE A 40 3.13 -19.08 -24.52
N LEU A 41 4.42 -19.39 -24.30
CA LEU A 41 5.26 -18.68 -23.33
C LEU A 41 5.37 -17.19 -23.65
N PHE A 42 5.48 -16.82 -24.92
CA PHE A 42 5.52 -15.42 -25.37
C PHE A 42 4.19 -14.71 -25.15
N ILE A 43 3.05 -15.36 -25.39
CA ILE A 43 1.71 -14.81 -25.10
C ILE A 43 1.48 -14.70 -23.58
N THR A 44 1.89 -15.70 -22.79
CA THR A 44 1.74 -15.67 -21.33
C THR A 44 2.68 -14.65 -20.68
N ASN A 45 3.86 -14.40 -21.25
CA ASN A 45 4.75 -13.32 -20.81
C ASN A 45 4.29 -11.93 -21.28
N ASN A 46 3.64 -11.82 -22.44
CA ASN A 46 3.09 -10.54 -22.93
C ASN A 46 1.82 -10.10 -22.21
N GLY A 47 1.28 -10.90 -21.27
CA GLY A 47 0.21 -10.51 -20.36
C GLY A 47 0.68 -9.74 -19.12
N GLN A 48 2.00 -9.58 -18.93
CA GLN A 48 2.57 -8.64 -17.98
C GLN A 48 3.30 -7.56 -18.78
N GLU A 49 2.57 -6.53 -19.19
CA GLU A 49 3.23 -5.25 -19.40
C GLU A 49 3.95 -4.90 -18.09
N PRO A 50 5.27 -4.67 -18.09
CA PRO A 50 5.89 -4.01 -16.96
C PRO A 50 5.22 -2.65 -16.88
N ILE A 51 4.42 -2.44 -15.84
CA ILE A 51 3.91 -1.11 -15.48
C ILE A 51 5.10 -0.19 -15.57
N SER A 52 5.06 0.70 -16.56
CA SER A 52 6.16 1.59 -16.90
C SER A 52 6.58 2.32 -15.62
N THR A 53 7.82 2.13 -15.21
CA THR A 53 8.50 2.86 -14.12
C THR A 53 8.78 4.33 -14.50
N SER A 54 7.88 4.95 -15.25
CA SER A 54 8.01 6.31 -15.72
C SER A 54 6.88 7.15 -15.19
N VAL A 55 7.28 8.12 -14.36
CA VAL A 55 6.50 9.24 -13.81
C VAL A 55 6.02 8.94 -12.39
N LEU A 56 6.95 9.06 -11.43
CA LEU A 56 6.60 9.74 -10.19
C LEU A 56 5.96 11.07 -10.66
N PRO A 57 4.65 11.33 -10.41
CA PRO A 57 4.10 12.62 -10.75
C PRO A 57 5.01 13.66 -10.10
N LYS A 58 5.38 14.71 -10.84
CA LYS A 58 5.93 15.93 -10.21
C LYS A 58 4.85 16.45 -9.29
N LEU A 59 4.80 15.91 -8.07
CA LEU A 59 3.75 16.15 -7.12
C LEU A 59 4.06 17.47 -6.41
N LYS A 60 4.13 18.56 -7.18
CA LYS A 60 3.93 19.90 -6.61
C LYS A 60 2.47 19.98 -6.25
N TRP A 61 2.10 19.38 -5.13
CA TRP A 61 0.76 19.41 -4.57
C TRP A 61 0.51 20.81 -3.99
N LYS A 62 0.37 21.81 -4.87
CA LYS A 62 -0.27 23.09 -4.53
C LYS A 62 -1.77 22.84 -4.46
N SER A 63 -2.17 22.11 -3.42
CA SER A 63 -3.58 21.94 -3.08
C SER A 63 -4.21 23.32 -2.91
N LEU A 64 -5.30 23.58 -3.65
CA LEU A 64 -6.18 24.72 -3.36
C LEU A 64 -6.92 24.54 -2.01
N VAL A 65 -6.94 23.31 -1.47
CA VAL A 65 -7.48 23.02 -0.15
C VAL A 65 -6.51 23.49 0.92
N GLN A 66 -7.00 24.36 1.79
CA GLN A 66 -6.34 24.75 3.02
C GLN A 66 -6.86 23.91 4.19
N LEU A 67 -5.95 23.49 5.07
CA LEU A 67 -6.31 22.78 6.29
C LEU A 67 -6.73 23.80 7.36
N HIS A 68 -8.00 23.74 7.75
CA HIS A 68 -8.60 24.49 8.83
C HIS A 68 -9.34 23.52 9.75
N PRO A 69 -8.61 22.63 10.45
CA PRO A 69 -9.21 21.57 11.24
C PRO A 69 -9.99 22.12 12.42
N THR A 70 -11.01 21.38 12.83
CA THR A 70 -11.62 21.49 14.16
C THR A 70 -11.06 20.37 15.03
N SER A 71 -10.58 20.71 16.23
CA SER A 71 -10.06 19.78 17.22
C SER A 71 -11.00 19.71 18.43
N GLU A 72 -11.30 18.51 18.91
CA GLU A 72 -12.10 18.28 20.13
C GLU A 72 -11.53 17.10 20.90
N PHE A 73 -11.66 17.14 22.22
CA PHE A 73 -11.33 16.02 23.10
C PHE A 73 -12.64 15.41 23.61
N ARG A 74 -12.84 14.11 23.36
CA ARG A 74 -14.08 13.42 23.72
C ARG A 74 -13.80 11.97 24.08
N ASN A 75 -14.48 11.47 25.11
CA ASN A 75 -14.39 10.08 25.56
C ASN A 75 -12.93 9.61 25.77
N GLY A 76 -12.08 10.50 26.28
CA GLY A 76 -10.68 10.18 26.58
C GLY A 76 -9.72 10.22 25.38
N THR A 77 -10.15 10.68 24.20
CA THR A 77 -9.28 10.77 23.02
C THR A 77 -9.45 12.07 22.23
N ASP A 78 -8.41 12.43 21.48
CA ASP A 78 -8.43 13.54 20.52
C ASP A 78 -9.10 13.10 19.23
N LEU A 79 -10.03 13.92 18.75
CA LEU A 79 -10.59 13.84 17.41
C LEU A 79 -10.36 15.15 16.67
N ILE A 80 -9.95 15.04 15.40
CA ILE A 80 -9.68 16.19 14.56
C ILE A 80 -10.33 15.96 13.20
N TRP A 81 -11.05 16.94 12.70
CA TRP A 81 -11.82 16.80 11.46
C TRP A 81 -11.90 18.08 10.65
N GLN A 82 -12.22 17.91 9.37
CA GLN A 82 -12.60 19.00 8.48
C GLN A 82 -13.65 18.48 7.50
N ILE A 83 -14.67 19.31 7.25
CA ILE A 83 -15.76 19.01 6.33
C ILE A 83 -15.65 20.00 5.15
N PRO A 84 -15.46 19.52 3.91
CA PRO A 84 -15.45 20.38 2.74
C PRO A 84 -16.87 20.82 2.38
N ASP A 85 -17.00 21.88 1.58
CA ASP A 85 -18.31 22.26 1.04
C ASP A 85 -18.89 21.14 0.17
N SER A 86 -20.17 20.84 0.38
CA SER A 86 -20.90 19.76 -0.32
C SER A 86 -20.19 18.40 -0.23
N PRO A 87 -20.04 17.83 0.99
CA PRO A 87 -19.39 16.55 1.17
C PRO A 87 -20.19 15.42 0.50
N LYS A 88 -19.49 14.48 -0.14
CA LYS A 88 -20.10 13.33 -0.81
C LYS A 88 -19.98 12.02 -0.04
N ALA A 89 -19.08 11.95 0.92
CA ALA A 89 -18.81 10.78 1.74
C ALA A 89 -18.16 11.19 3.06
N VAL A 90 -18.23 10.31 4.06
CA VAL A 90 -17.47 10.40 5.31
C VAL A 90 -16.28 9.47 5.23
N LEU A 91 -15.09 9.95 5.57
CA LEU A 91 -13.88 9.17 5.71
C LEU A 91 -13.42 9.15 7.16
N PHE A 92 -13.34 7.97 7.76
CA PHE A 92 -12.63 7.74 9.01
C PHE A 92 -11.19 7.27 8.75
N LEU A 93 -10.22 7.88 9.43
CA LEU A 93 -8.79 7.56 9.33
C LEU A 93 -8.22 7.08 10.66
N ALA A 94 -7.61 5.89 10.64
CA ALA A 94 -6.92 5.28 11.78
C ALA A 94 -5.41 5.17 11.54
N HIS A 95 -4.62 5.85 12.38
CA HIS A 95 -3.15 5.89 12.27
C HIS A 95 -2.47 4.55 12.57
N GLY A 96 -1.20 4.40 12.17
CA GLY A 96 -0.33 3.31 12.61
C GLY A 96 0.23 3.49 14.03
N CYS A 97 0.98 2.51 14.53
CA CYS A 97 1.60 2.62 15.85
C CYS A 97 2.50 3.86 15.98
N ASN A 98 2.45 4.53 17.13
CA ASN A 98 3.11 5.81 17.44
C ASN A 98 2.52 7.03 16.71
N GLY A 99 1.53 6.85 15.84
CA GLY A 99 0.74 7.94 15.29
C GLY A 99 -0.30 8.48 16.29
N ARG A 100 -0.92 9.59 15.91
CA ARG A 100 -2.01 10.30 16.57
C ARG A 100 -2.83 11.06 15.54
N ALA A 101 -4.04 11.51 15.88
CA ALA A 101 -4.85 12.38 15.03
C ALA A 101 -4.07 13.65 14.58
N VAL A 102 -3.25 14.23 15.47
CA VAL A 102 -2.44 15.43 15.19
C VAL A 102 -1.42 15.25 14.06
N ASN A 103 -1.06 14.03 13.68
CA ASN A 103 -0.13 13.79 12.58
C ASN A 103 -0.73 14.10 11.21
N PHE A 104 -2.06 14.02 11.07
CA PHE A 104 -2.76 14.25 9.80
C PHE A 104 -2.93 15.72 9.42
N TRP A 105 -2.73 16.64 10.35
CA TRP A 105 -3.15 18.03 10.18
C TRP A 105 -1.96 18.98 10.37
N ASP A 106 -1.98 20.08 9.63
CA ASP A 106 -0.99 21.16 9.77
C ASP A 106 -1.21 21.93 11.07
N ARG A 107 -0.10 22.39 11.66
CA ARG A 107 -0.15 23.33 12.79
C ARG A 107 -0.92 24.59 12.38
N SER A 108 -1.90 24.95 13.18
CA SER A 108 -2.78 26.10 12.94
C SER A 108 -3.28 26.69 14.26
N PRO A 109 -3.90 27.88 14.28
CA PRO A 109 -4.49 28.43 15.50
C PRO A 109 -5.56 27.51 16.12
N SER A 110 -6.30 26.76 15.31
CA SER A 110 -7.31 25.80 15.78
C SER A 110 -6.73 24.44 16.19
N CYS A 111 -5.48 24.15 15.81
CA CYS A 111 -4.73 22.99 16.28
C CYS A 111 -3.25 23.32 16.46
N PRO A 112 -2.85 23.94 17.58
CA PRO A 112 -1.47 24.38 17.80
C PRO A 112 -0.48 23.22 17.99
N ASN A 113 -0.99 22.05 18.40
CA ASN A 113 -0.19 20.85 18.63
C ASN A 113 -0.17 19.90 17.42
N CYS A 114 -0.82 20.28 16.31
CA CYS A 114 -0.77 19.53 15.07
C CYS A 114 0.64 19.50 14.49
N VAL A 115 0.99 18.38 13.84
CA VAL A 115 2.34 18.07 13.37
C VAL A 115 2.41 18.10 11.85
N GLY A 116 1.49 17.43 11.16
CA GLY A 116 1.44 17.39 9.69
C GLY A 116 2.52 16.50 9.07
N LEU A 117 2.58 15.23 9.46
CA LEU A 117 3.47 14.26 8.82
C LEU A 117 3.13 14.11 7.33
N PRO A 118 4.14 13.96 6.44
CA PRO A 118 3.94 14.03 4.99
C PRO A 118 2.84 13.12 4.46
N GLU A 119 2.84 11.84 4.83
CA GLU A 119 1.91 10.86 4.26
C GLU A 119 0.50 11.03 4.77
N GLU A 120 0.34 11.15 6.10
CA GLU A 120 -0.95 11.40 6.73
C GLU A 120 -1.58 12.69 6.20
N ARG A 121 -0.82 13.78 6.15
CA ARG A 121 -1.28 15.08 5.69
C ARG A 121 -1.70 15.07 4.22
N LEU A 122 -0.92 14.44 3.35
CA LEU A 122 -1.24 14.36 1.92
C LEU A 122 -2.51 13.54 1.67
N ILE A 123 -2.78 12.52 2.48
CA ILE A 123 -4.07 11.80 2.46
C ILE A 123 -5.24 12.72 2.80
N ILE A 124 -5.12 13.56 3.84
CA ILE A 124 -6.17 14.54 4.19
C ILE A 124 -6.43 15.51 3.04
N LEU A 125 -5.37 16.10 2.49
CA LEU A 125 -5.50 17.07 1.40
C LEU A 125 -6.20 16.46 0.19
N HIS A 126 -5.86 15.21 -0.15
CA HIS A 126 -6.49 14.50 -1.25
C HIS A 126 -7.96 14.17 -0.97
N ALA A 127 -8.27 13.70 0.25
CA ALA A 127 -9.64 13.42 0.68
C ALA A 127 -10.54 14.66 0.58
N LEU A 128 -10.08 15.79 1.14
CA LEU A 128 -10.81 17.04 1.12
C LEU A 128 -10.98 17.60 -0.31
N ALA A 129 -9.94 17.48 -1.15
CA ALA A 129 -10.02 17.87 -2.55
C ALA A 129 -11.08 17.06 -3.32
N ARG A 130 -11.25 15.78 -2.97
CA ARG A 130 -12.29 14.89 -3.51
C ARG A 130 -13.63 14.96 -2.78
N LYS A 131 -13.82 15.95 -1.90
CA LYS A 131 -15.07 16.23 -1.17
C LYS A 131 -15.47 15.16 -0.15
N PHE A 132 -14.50 14.49 0.48
CA PHE A 132 -14.75 13.66 1.65
C PHE A 132 -14.76 14.51 2.91
N ALA A 133 -15.75 14.33 3.78
CA ALA A 133 -15.74 14.83 5.14
C ALA A 133 -14.83 13.93 5.97
N VAL A 134 -13.75 14.47 6.53
CA VAL A 134 -12.66 13.65 7.10
C VAL A 134 -12.66 13.73 8.61
N LEU A 135 -12.65 12.57 9.27
CA LEU A 135 -12.53 12.41 10.71
C LEU A 135 -11.30 11.56 11.05
N THR A 136 -10.41 12.11 11.88
CA THR A 136 -9.25 11.40 12.45
C THR A 136 -9.45 11.28 13.96
N ILE A 137 -9.09 10.14 14.53
CA ILE A 137 -9.19 9.87 15.97
C ILE A 137 -7.85 9.29 16.43
N SER A 138 -7.37 9.73 17.60
CA SER A 138 -6.20 9.13 18.22
C SER A 138 -6.56 7.80 18.89
N SER A 139 -5.67 6.81 18.82
CA SER A 139 -5.77 5.66 19.71
C SER A 139 -5.50 6.09 21.17
N SER A 140 -6.09 5.38 22.11
CA SER A 140 -5.88 5.49 23.56
C SER A 140 -4.40 5.30 23.94
N GLY A 141 -3.71 4.39 23.24
CA GLY A 141 -2.32 4.05 23.50
C GLY A 141 -1.36 4.42 22.37
N ARG A 142 -0.28 3.65 22.25
CA ARG A 142 0.67 3.72 21.14
C ARG A 142 0.08 3.13 19.86
N CYS A 143 -0.70 2.08 19.98
CA CYS A 143 -1.33 1.36 18.89
C CYS A 143 -2.81 1.18 19.24
N TRP A 144 -3.63 0.92 18.23
CA TRP A 144 -5.03 0.58 18.42
C TRP A 144 -5.22 -0.77 19.12
N SER A 145 -6.32 -0.86 19.85
CA SER A 145 -6.89 -2.03 20.50
C SER A 145 -8.34 -2.20 20.02
N PHE A 146 -8.87 -3.43 20.02
CA PHE A 146 -10.11 -3.72 19.29
C PHE A 146 -11.39 -3.53 20.11
N TRP A 147 -11.38 -3.88 21.39
CA TRP A 147 -12.61 -4.06 22.18
C TRP A 147 -13.21 -2.74 22.70
N GLU A 148 -12.75 -2.32 23.89
CA GLU A 148 -13.26 -1.12 24.56
C GLU A 148 -13.07 0.12 23.68
N GLU A 149 -11.91 0.24 23.06
CA GLU A 149 -11.60 1.31 22.11
C GLU A 149 -12.48 1.25 20.85
N GLY A 150 -12.77 0.07 20.30
CA GLY A 150 -13.69 -0.08 19.18
C GLY A 150 -15.08 0.44 19.49
N SER A 151 -15.59 0.16 20.70
CA SER A 151 -16.89 0.66 21.16
C SER A 151 -16.90 2.19 21.32
N ILE A 152 -15.84 2.76 21.88
CA ILE A 152 -15.69 4.22 22.04
C ILE A 152 -15.65 4.90 20.67
N VAL A 153 -14.83 4.39 19.75
CA VAL A 153 -14.63 4.97 18.41
C VAL A 153 -15.90 4.86 17.57
N LYS A 154 -16.59 3.72 17.60
CA LYS A 154 -17.91 3.55 16.99
C LYS A 154 -18.91 4.60 17.48
N GLY A 155 -18.92 4.85 18.79
CA GLY A 155 -19.75 5.91 19.40
C GLY A 155 -19.36 7.31 18.91
N ILE A 156 -18.07 7.61 18.83
CA ILE A 156 -17.56 8.90 18.34
C ILE A 156 -17.95 9.11 16.87
N ILE A 157 -17.73 8.12 16.00
CA ILE A 157 -18.07 8.23 14.57
C ILE A 157 -19.55 8.49 14.39
N ARG A 158 -20.44 7.71 15.04
CA ARG A 158 -21.89 7.90 14.96
C ARG A 158 -22.31 9.30 15.43
N TRP A 159 -21.85 9.71 16.61
CA TRP A 159 -22.13 11.03 17.16
C TRP A 159 -21.63 12.15 16.23
N TRP A 160 -20.44 12.01 15.64
CA TRP A 160 -19.86 13.03 14.78
C TRP A 160 -20.63 13.14 13.45
N VAL A 161 -21.02 11.99 12.86
CA VAL A 161 -21.85 11.94 11.66
C VAL A 161 -23.21 12.61 11.91
N GLU A 162 -23.87 12.30 13.03
CA GLU A 162 -25.16 12.89 13.42
C GLU A 162 -25.04 14.40 13.70
N LYS A 163 -24.06 14.81 14.51
CA LYS A 163 -23.80 16.22 14.87
C LYS A 163 -23.64 17.10 13.63
N ASN A 164 -23.04 16.56 12.57
CA ASN A 164 -22.75 17.29 11.35
C ASN A 164 -23.74 17.02 10.20
N LYS A 165 -24.83 16.28 10.47
CA LYS A 165 -25.89 15.96 9.49
C LYS A 165 -25.39 15.20 8.25
N LEU A 166 -24.50 14.23 8.46
CA LEU A 166 -23.84 13.45 7.40
C LEU A 166 -24.43 12.03 7.27
N GLU A 167 -25.53 11.71 7.95
CA GLU A 167 -26.09 10.35 8.09
C GLU A 167 -26.52 9.74 6.75
N LYS A 168 -26.78 10.57 5.74
CA LYS A 168 -27.17 10.14 4.40
C LYS A 168 -25.99 9.87 3.47
N LEU A 169 -24.76 10.17 3.91
CA LEU A 169 -23.57 9.98 3.10
C LEU A 169 -22.97 8.60 3.35
N PRO A 170 -22.36 7.98 2.31
CA PRO A 170 -21.59 6.75 2.49
C PRO A 170 -20.44 6.98 3.48
N LEU A 171 -20.19 5.98 4.33
CA LEU A 171 -19.12 5.97 5.31
C LEU A 171 -18.02 5.01 4.85
N VAL A 172 -16.80 5.50 4.66
CA VAL A 172 -15.63 4.69 4.32
C VAL A 172 -14.57 4.82 5.41
N ALA A 173 -13.66 3.85 5.48
CA ALA A 173 -12.55 3.90 6.43
C ALA A 173 -11.21 3.50 5.82
N LEU A 174 -10.15 4.13 6.32
CA LEU A 174 -8.78 3.80 5.99
C LEU A 174 -7.98 3.64 7.27
N GLY A 175 -7.26 2.52 7.39
CA GLY A 175 -6.38 2.27 8.52
C GLY A 175 -4.99 1.84 8.08
N ALA A 176 -3.95 2.34 8.74
CA ALA A 176 -2.55 1.95 8.49
C ALA A 176 -1.98 1.12 9.63
N SER A 177 -1.30 0.01 9.32
CA SER A 177 -0.66 -0.89 10.29
C SER A 177 -1.65 -1.29 11.42
N SER A 178 -1.40 -0.96 12.69
CA SER A 178 -2.36 -1.17 13.79
C SER A 178 -3.74 -0.57 13.53
N GLY A 179 -3.82 0.58 12.87
CA GLY A 179 -5.07 1.18 12.41
C GLY A 179 -5.77 0.35 11.34
N GLY A 180 -5.02 -0.33 10.47
CA GLY A 180 -5.59 -1.25 9.47
C GLY A 180 -6.21 -2.48 10.11
N TYR A 181 -5.53 -3.09 11.08
CA TYR A 181 -6.15 -4.14 11.90
C TYR A 181 -7.41 -3.64 12.61
N PHE A 182 -7.34 -2.45 13.19
CA PHE A 182 -8.46 -1.85 13.90
C PHE A 182 -9.67 -1.59 13.00
N VAL A 183 -9.46 -1.00 11.81
CA VAL A 183 -10.52 -0.79 10.82
C VAL A 183 -11.11 -2.12 10.36
N SER A 184 -10.28 -3.15 10.15
CA SER A 184 -10.80 -4.47 9.77
C SER A 184 -11.70 -5.09 10.86
N ALA A 185 -11.37 -4.89 12.13
CA ALA A 185 -12.22 -5.33 13.24
C ALA A 185 -13.48 -4.46 13.37
N LEU A 186 -13.35 -3.13 13.29
CA LEU A 186 -14.45 -2.18 13.42
C LEU A 186 -15.51 -2.37 12.33
N ALA A 187 -15.09 -2.76 11.12
CA ALA A 187 -15.97 -3.08 10.00
C ALA A 187 -16.89 -4.28 10.26
N ASN A 188 -16.62 -5.10 11.29
CA ASN A 188 -17.54 -6.12 11.76
C ASN A 188 -18.80 -5.53 12.42
N ASP A 189 -18.63 -4.38 13.07
CA ASP A 189 -19.62 -3.78 13.96
C ASP A 189 -20.24 -2.50 13.39
N MET A 190 -19.73 -2.03 12.26
CA MET A 190 -20.13 -0.81 11.57
C MET A 190 -20.22 -1.03 10.07
N SER A 191 -21.30 -0.53 9.48
CA SER A 191 -21.50 -0.58 8.04
C SER A 191 -20.68 0.50 7.35
N PHE A 192 -19.56 0.09 6.75
CA PHE A 192 -18.81 0.90 5.80
C PHE A 192 -19.24 0.55 4.37
N SER A 193 -19.22 1.52 3.47
CA SER A 193 -19.39 1.31 2.03
C SER A 193 -18.18 0.57 1.43
N SER A 194 -16.99 0.86 1.93
CA SER A 194 -15.74 0.17 1.62
C SER A 194 -14.65 0.58 2.60
N ILE A 195 -13.61 -0.25 2.71
CA ILE A 195 -12.45 0.01 3.57
C ILE A 195 -11.13 -0.15 2.81
N ALA A 196 -10.09 0.57 3.26
CA ALA A 196 -8.71 0.40 2.79
C ALA A 196 -7.78 0.09 3.96
N LEU A 197 -7.02 -0.99 3.84
CA LEU A 197 -6.08 -1.48 4.83
C LEU A 197 -4.65 -1.27 4.31
N MET A 198 -3.98 -0.25 4.83
CA MET A 198 -2.58 0.02 4.50
C MET A 198 -1.65 -0.78 5.39
N ILE A 199 -0.65 -1.43 4.80
CA ILE A 199 0.42 -2.19 5.47
C ILE A 199 -0.10 -3.13 6.58
N ALA A 200 -1.33 -3.62 6.40
CA ALA A 200 -2.08 -4.44 7.32
C ALA A 200 -2.79 -5.57 6.56
N GLU A 201 -2.74 -6.77 7.11
CA GLU A 201 -3.46 -7.97 6.66
C GLU A 201 -4.86 -8.05 7.25
N GLY A 202 -5.17 -7.30 8.32
CA GLY A 202 -6.44 -7.36 9.02
C GLY A 202 -6.57 -8.55 9.99
N VAL A 203 -7.69 -8.65 10.70
CA VAL A 203 -7.93 -9.69 11.74
C VAL A 203 -8.89 -10.81 11.33
N PHE A 204 -8.99 -11.07 10.02
CA PHE A 204 -9.98 -11.97 9.41
C PHE A 204 -9.98 -13.41 9.93
N GLY A 205 -8.82 -13.97 10.26
CA GLY A 205 -8.72 -15.34 10.78
C GLY A 205 -9.23 -15.51 12.22
N GLY A 206 -9.43 -14.41 12.96
CA GLY A 206 -9.86 -14.41 14.36
C GLY A 206 -11.26 -13.87 14.60
N MET A 207 -12.00 -13.53 13.54
CA MET A 207 -13.33 -12.93 13.61
C MET A 207 -14.33 -13.69 12.75
N ASP A 208 -15.61 -13.63 13.13
CA ASP A 208 -16.69 -14.10 12.27
C ASP A 208 -17.05 -12.99 11.28
N ILE A 209 -16.66 -13.17 10.01
CA ILE A 209 -16.88 -12.18 8.95
C ILE A 209 -18.35 -12.24 8.52
N PRO A 210 -19.14 -11.16 8.72
CA PRO A 210 -20.54 -11.11 8.34
C PRO A 210 -20.72 -11.14 6.81
N ASP A 211 -21.87 -11.61 6.35
CA ASP A 211 -22.20 -11.71 4.92
C ASP A 211 -22.15 -10.36 4.18
N ASN A 212 -22.32 -9.25 4.91
CA ASN A 212 -22.28 -7.88 4.38
C ASN A 212 -20.99 -7.13 4.74
N TYR A 213 -19.89 -7.85 4.98
CA TYR A 213 -18.59 -7.24 5.24
C TYR A 213 -18.16 -6.35 4.05
N PRO A 214 -17.62 -5.14 4.29
CA PRO A 214 -17.38 -4.17 3.24
C PRO A 214 -16.31 -4.62 2.22
N PRO A 215 -16.44 -4.20 0.95
CA PRO A 215 -15.36 -4.27 -0.02
C PRO A 215 -14.05 -3.74 0.56
N THR A 216 -12.97 -4.53 0.43
CA THR A 216 -11.70 -4.27 1.10
C THR A 216 -10.55 -4.10 0.10
N LEU A 217 -9.89 -2.94 0.13
CA LEU A 217 -8.65 -2.69 -0.60
C LEU A 217 -7.44 -2.92 0.31
N PHE A 218 -6.50 -3.75 -0.10
CA PHE A 218 -5.21 -3.88 0.56
C PHE A 218 -4.17 -3.00 -0.13
N VAL A 219 -3.47 -2.15 0.63
CA VAL A 219 -2.40 -1.29 0.10
C VAL A 219 -1.12 -1.67 0.83
N HIS A 220 -0.13 -2.21 0.13
CA HIS A 220 1.05 -2.75 0.80
C HIS A 220 2.33 -2.62 0.00
N MET A 221 3.45 -2.74 0.72
CA MET A 221 4.79 -2.64 0.16
C MET A 221 5.41 -4.03 0.03
N PRO A 222 5.71 -4.52 -1.18
CA PRO A 222 6.14 -5.92 -1.38
C PRO A 222 7.45 -6.32 -0.70
N LYS A 223 8.31 -5.38 -0.29
CA LYS A 223 9.50 -5.75 0.51
C LYS A 223 9.15 -6.25 1.90
N ASP A 224 7.98 -5.89 2.44
CA ASP A 224 7.42 -6.54 3.62
C ASP A 224 6.80 -7.88 3.22
N ARG A 225 7.67 -8.88 3.03
CA ARG A 225 7.29 -10.21 2.55
C ARG A 225 6.33 -10.93 3.47
N THR A 226 6.47 -10.71 4.78
CA THR A 226 5.57 -11.30 5.78
C THR A 226 4.17 -10.74 5.60
N ARG A 227 4.04 -9.41 5.49
CA ARG A 227 2.75 -8.75 5.28
C ARG A 227 2.13 -9.12 3.95
N MET A 228 2.91 -9.11 2.87
CA MET A 228 2.44 -9.50 1.54
C MET A 228 1.85 -10.92 1.53
N ARG A 229 2.52 -11.89 2.17
CA ARG A 229 2.00 -13.27 2.26
C ARG A 229 0.67 -13.32 2.99
N LEU A 230 0.59 -12.71 4.18
CA LEU A 230 -0.62 -12.74 5.01
C LEU A 230 -1.80 -12.00 4.36
N ILE A 231 -1.52 -10.90 3.64
CA ILE A 231 -2.53 -10.22 2.82
C ILE A 231 -3.08 -11.18 1.77
N GLY A 232 -2.22 -11.89 1.03
CA GLY A 232 -2.66 -12.88 0.04
C GLY A 232 -3.59 -13.96 0.62
N GLU A 233 -3.26 -14.48 1.81
CA GLU A 233 -4.08 -15.47 2.53
C GLU A 233 -5.45 -14.90 2.94
N ASN A 234 -5.48 -13.66 3.43
CA ASN A 234 -6.72 -13.01 3.86
C ASN A 234 -7.59 -12.55 2.68
N MET A 235 -6.98 -12.12 1.56
CA MET A 235 -7.71 -11.82 0.33
C MET A 235 -8.45 -13.04 -0.20
N GLU A 236 -7.82 -14.21 -0.17
CA GLU A 236 -8.46 -15.48 -0.56
C GLU A 236 -9.63 -15.81 0.36
N THR A 237 -9.45 -15.66 1.68
CA THR A 237 -10.50 -15.87 2.69
C THR A 237 -11.72 -14.96 2.44
N LEU A 238 -11.48 -13.68 2.18
CA LEU A 238 -12.54 -12.70 1.91
C LEU A 238 -13.29 -12.99 0.60
N ARG A 239 -12.57 -13.36 -0.47
CA ARG A 239 -13.19 -13.74 -1.75
C ARG A 239 -14.08 -14.97 -1.61
N GLN A 240 -13.66 -15.97 -0.84
CA GLN A 240 -14.48 -17.15 -0.54
C GLN A 240 -15.77 -16.81 0.22
N ARG A 241 -15.77 -15.69 0.94
CA ARG A 241 -16.96 -15.12 1.62
C ARG A 241 -17.77 -14.17 0.72
N GLY A 242 -17.39 -14.00 -0.55
CA GLY A 242 -18.08 -13.13 -1.49
C GLY A 242 -17.80 -11.64 -1.32
N VAL A 243 -16.78 -11.27 -0.54
CA VAL A 243 -16.35 -9.87 -0.40
C VAL A 243 -15.55 -9.46 -1.63
N ASP A 244 -15.81 -8.27 -2.18
CA ASP A 244 -14.96 -7.69 -3.23
C ASP A 244 -13.62 -7.21 -2.65
N VAL A 245 -12.53 -7.63 -3.28
CA VAL A 245 -11.18 -7.45 -2.74
C VAL A 245 -10.16 -7.19 -3.84
N ALA A 246 -9.43 -6.08 -3.68
CA ALA A 246 -8.32 -5.69 -4.54
C ALA A 246 -7.03 -5.46 -3.73
N GLU A 247 -5.90 -5.42 -4.43
CA GLU A 247 -4.62 -5.00 -3.86
C GLU A 247 -3.96 -3.91 -4.69
N VAL A 248 -3.19 -3.06 -4.01
CA VAL A 248 -2.30 -2.06 -4.59
C VAL A 248 -0.90 -2.28 -3.99
N LYS A 249 0.09 -2.42 -4.88
CA LYS A 249 1.50 -2.65 -4.52
C LYS A 249 2.30 -1.37 -4.63
N CYS A 250 2.79 -0.89 -3.50
CA CYS A 250 3.60 0.30 -3.37
C CYS A 250 5.07 -0.10 -3.54
N MET A 251 5.65 0.22 -4.70
CA MET A 251 7.03 -0.12 -5.05
C MET A 251 8.02 0.93 -4.55
N GLU A 252 9.28 0.54 -4.38
CA GLU A 252 10.36 1.49 -4.13
C GLU A 252 10.55 2.44 -5.31
N PHE A 253 11.10 3.61 -5.05
CA PHE A 253 11.34 4.62 -6.08
C PHE A 253 12.64 5.39 -5.82
N PRO A 254 13.26 5.95 -6.87
CA PRO A 254 14.49 6.69 -6.72
C PRO A 254 14.23 8.07 -6.10
N LEU A 255 15.07 8.46 -5.16
CA LEU A 255 15.05 9.81 -4.59
C LEU A 255 15.49 10.85 -5.63
N THR A 256 14.91 12.05 -5.54
CA THR A 256 15.34 13.22 -6.29
C THR A 256 15.87 14.29 -5.32
N PRO A 257 16.70 15.24 -5.76
CA PRO A 257 17.21 16.29 -4.89
C PRO A 257 16.12 17.11 -4.19
N ASN A 258 14.97 17.30 -4.84
CA ASN A 258 13.85 18.09 -4.33
C ASN A 258 12.80 17.26 -3.59
N PHE A 259 12.95 15.93 -3.53
CA PHE A 259 11.92 15.01 -3.04
C PHE A 259 11.38 15.40 -1.66
N LEU A 260 12.27 15.71 -0.71
CA LEU A 260 11.85 16.08 0.64
C LEU A 260 11.13 17.42 0.66
N SER A 261 11.64 18.45 -0.04
CA SER A 261 10.97 19.77 -0.09
C SER A 261 9.65 19.77 -0.85
N ASP A 262 9.46 18.85 -1.80
CA ASP A 262 8.20 18.72 -2.54
C ASP A 262 7.08 18.14 -1.66
N ARG A 263 7.42 17.42 -0.58
CA ARG A 263 6.47 16.65 0.23
C ARG A 263 6.36 17.14 1.68
N ILE A 264 7.44 17.65 2.24
CA ILE A 264 7.51 18.20 3.59
C ILE A 264 7.20 19.70 3.53
N SER A 265 5.99 20.06 3.99
CA SER A 265 5.55 21.46 4.02
C SER A 265 6.50 22.32 4.84
N GLY A 266 7.03 23.39 4.25
CA GLY A 266 7.94 24.33 4.93
C GLY A 266 9.42 23.94 4.89
N LEU A 267 9.78 22.74 4.40
CA LEU A 267 11.18 22.39 4.23
C LEU A 267 11.79 23.12 3.03
N ASP A 268 12.88 23.84 3.27
CA ASP A 268 13.58 24.59 2.24
C ASP A 268 14.18 23.69 1.15
N GLU A 269 14.07 24.13 -0.10
CA GLU A 269 14.54 23.40 -1.27
C GLU A 269 16.06 23.17 -1.23
N ALA A 270 16.84 24.18 -0.83
CA ALA A 270 18.29 24.06 -0.75
C ALA A 270 18.71 23.12 0.39
N VAL A 271 17.94 23.03 1.48
CA VAL A 271 18.14 22.02 2.53
C VAL A 271 17.87 20.61 1.99
N SER A 272 16.79 20.41 1.24
CA SER A 272 16.48 19.12 0.59
C SER A 272 17.62 18.66 -0.31
N VAL A 273 18.14 19.55 -1.18
CA VAL A 273 19.25 19.24 -2.09
C VAL A 273 20.50 18.82 -1.31
N LYS A 274 20.87 19.57 -0.25
CA LYS A 274 22.03 19.23 0.59
C LYS A 274 21.87 17.89 1.33
N LEU A 275 20.66 17.56 1.77
CA LEU A 275 20.37 16.26 2.39
C LEU A 275 20.50 15.13 1.38
N PHE A 276 19.99 15.31 0.16
CA PHE A 276 20.15 14.33 -0.91
C PHE A 276 21.63 14.09 -1.24
N GLU A 277 22.43 15.15 -1.37
CA GLU A 277 23.88 15.04 -1.56
C GLU A 277 24.57 14.28 -0.42
N LEU A 278 24.20 14.58 0.83
CA LEU A 278 24.70 13.85 2.00
C LEU A 278 24.35 12.36 1.93
N PHE A 279 23.13 12.01 1.54
CA PHE A 279 22.70 10.62 1.42
C PHE A 279 23.49 9.88 0.35
N HIS A 280 23.81 10.55 -0.76
CA HIS A 280 24.64 9.99 -1.82
C HIS A 280 26.10 9.85 -1.39
N GLU A 281 26.70 10.89 -0.78
CA GLU A 281 28.07 10.89 -0.25
C GLU A 281 28.31 9.75 0.74
N LYS A 282 27.31 9.48 1.60
CA LYS A 282 27.38 8.43 2.63
C LYS A 282 26.94 7.05 2.11
N GLY A 283 26.53 6.95 0.84
CA GLY A 283 26.10 5.71 0.22
C GLY A 283 24.79 5.15 0.77
N PHE A 284 23.93 5.98 1.37
CA PHE A 284 22.60 5.56 1.82
C PHE A 284 21.64 5.34 0.65
N VAL A 285 21.86 6.09 -0.43
CA VAL A 285 21.26 5.84 -1.76
C VAL A 285 22.30 5.21 -2.69
N ASP A 286 21.84 4.39 -3.63
CA ASP A 286 22.68 3.83 -4.68
C ASP A 286 22.88 4.77 -5.87
N GLU A 287 23.60 4.31 -6.90
CA GLU A 287 23.86 5.08 -8.13
C GLU A 287 22.59 5.41 -8.91
N ASN A 288 21.56 4.56 -8.79
CA ASN A 288 20.24 4.77 -9.38
C ASN A 288 19.33 5.61 -8.48
N ARG A 289 19.84 6.06 -7.32
CA ARG A 289 19.18 6.88 -6.29
C ARG A 289 18.14 6.14 -5.46
N PHE A 290 18.13 4.82 -5.45
CA PHE A 290 17.27 4.03 -4.58
C PHE A 290 17.86 3.94 -3.17
N MET A 291 16.99 3.92 -2.17
CA MET A 291 17.40 3.66 -0.79
C MET A 291 17.96 2.25 -0.65
N ARG A 292 19.16 2.12 -0.09
CA ARG A 292 19.79 0.80 0.13
C ARG A 292 19.21 0.04 1.31
N ASN A 293 18.71 0.76 2.32
CA ASN A 293 18.17 0.22 3.55
C ASN A 293 16.91 0.99 3.95
N ASP A 294 16.12 0.42 4.86
CA ASP A 294 15.02 1.09 5.55
C ASP A 294 15.50 2.44 6.13
N GLY A 295 14.74 3.51 5.91
CA GLY A 295 15.05 4.86 6.41
C GLY A 295 15.18 4.92 7.93
N ARG A 296 14.49 4.03 8.67
CA ARG A 296 14.59 3.86 10.13
C ARG A 296 15.91 3.24 10.55
N ALA A 297 16.42 2.30 9.74
CA ALA A 297 17.69 1.61 10.01
C ALA A 297 18.90 2.40 9.49
N THR A 298 18.67 3.37 8.61
CA THR A 298 19.72 4.19 8.01
C THR A 298 20.25 5.23 9.00
N ARG A 299 21.57 5.30 9.16
CA ARG A 299 22.27 6.20 10.09
C ARG A 299 22.44 7.63 9.56
N TRP A 300 21.39 8.15 8.93
CA TRP A 300 21.42 9.47 8.29
C TRP A 300 21.43 10.61 9.31
N LYS A 301 20.86 10.40 10.50
CA LYS A 301 20.85 11.37 11.61
C LYS A 301 22.26 11.60 12.16
N GLU A 302 23.05 10.54 12.26
CA GLU A 302 24.46 10.60 12.65
C GLU A 302 25.27 11.35 11.59
N ALA A 303 25.10 10.99 10.31
CA ALA A 303 25.77 11.68 9.22
C ALA A 303 25.42 13.18 9.16
N LEU A 304 24.16 13.54 9.43
CA LEU A 304 23.72 14.92 9.51
C LEU A 304 24.38 15.67 10.69
N LYS A 305 24.54 15.02 11.85
CA LYS A 305 25.26 15.60 13.00
C LYS A 305 26.73 15.88 12.69
N GLU A 306 27.37 15.01 11.90
CA GLU A 306 28.75 15.21 11.43
C GLU A 306 28.87 16.37 10.43
N LYS A 307 27.87 16.54 9.56
CA LYS A 307 27.83 17.57 8.52
C LYS A 307 27.29 18.90 9.06
N LYS A 308 28.14 19.66 9.77
CA LYS A 308 27.82 20.96 10.40
C LYS A 308 27.27 22.05 9.45
N THR A 309 27.40 21.87 8.13
CA THR A 309 26.97 22.84 7.11
C THR A 309 25.47 22.77 6.77
N ILE A 310 24.77 21.74 7.22
CA ILE A 310 23.32 21.58 7.02
C ILE A 310 22.63 21.97 8.33
N LEU A 311 22.00 23.15 8.34
CA LEU A 311 21.16 23.60 9.44
C LEU A 311 19.77 23.03 9.24
N LEU A 312 19.41 22.06 10.08
CA LEU A 312 18.07 21.47 10.12
C LEU A 312 17.54 21.64 11.54
N ASP A 313 16.33 22.16 11.70
CA ASP A 313 15.62 22.05 12.97
C ASP A 313 15.33 20.57 13.24
N LYS A 314 16.13 19.98 14.12
CA LYS A 314 16.08 18.55 14.42
C LYS A 314 14.78 18.15 15.09
N ASN A 315 14.10 19.07 15.78
CA ASN A 315 12.87 18.74 16.49
C ASN A 315 11.66 18.73 15.56
N GLU A 316 11.72 19.50 14.47
CA GLU A 316 10.62 19.63 13.53
C GLU A 316 10.67 18.55 12.43
N TRP A 317 11.79 18.41 11.73
CA TRP A 317 11.80 17.68 10.45
C TRP A 317 12.29 16.24 10.53
N VAL A 318 12.83 15.78 11.67
CA VAL A 318 13.46 14.45 11.75
C VAL A 318 12.47 13.32 11.48
N HIS A 319 11.24 13.43 12.00
CA HIS A 319 10.21 12.42 11.78
C HIS A 319 9.69 12.45 10.34
N HIS A 320 9.45 13.65 9.80
CA HIS A 320 9.04 13.88 8.41
C HIS A 320 10.04 13.27 7.41
N ILE A 321 11.34 13.55 7.58
CA ILE A 321 12.37 13.00 6.70
C ILE A 321 12.48 11.49 6.84
N GLN A 322 12.41 10.96 8.07
CA GLN A 322 12.51 9.51 8.26
C GLN A 322 11.38 8.75 7.57
N GLU A 323 10.15 9.23 7.69
CA GLU A 323 8.97 8.66 7.01
C GLU A 323 9.20 8.62 5.49
N GLU A 324 9.59 9.75 4.91
CA GLU A 324 9.82 9.88 3.47
C GLU A 324 10.96 8.96 2.96
N LEU A 325 11.98 8.71 3.78
CA LEU A 325 13.04 7.74 3.46
C LEU A 325 12.56 6.28 3.57
N ASN A 326 11.68 5.97 4.52
CA ASN A 326 11.07 4.63 4.62
C ASN A 326 10.14 4.37 3.44
N LEU A 327 9.35 5.38 3.09
CA LEU A 327 8.45 5.38 1.95
C LEU A 327 9.22 5.07 0.66
N ALA A 328 10.33 5.77 0.42
CA ALA A 328 11.18 5.54 -0.75
C ALA A 328 11.81 4.13 -0.79
N PHE A 329 12.14 3.57 0.39
CA PHE A 329 12.59 2.19 0.47
C PHE A 329 11.46 1.18 0.23
N ALA A 330 10.19 1.56 0.38
CA ALA A 330 9.00 0.73 0.27
C ALA A 330 9.03 -0.49 1.22
N TYR A 331 9.07 -0.22 2.52
CA TYR A 331 8.90 -1.24 3.55
C TYR A 331 8.06 -0.70 4.72
N HIS A 332 6.90 -1.33 4.95
CA HIS A 332 6.01 -1.11 6.11
C HIS A 332 5.86 0.38 6.50
N GLU A 333 5.46 1.21 5.54
CA GLU A 333 5.20 2.64 5.74
C GLU A 333 3.84 3.05 5.17
N MET A 334 3.16 3.98 5.83
CA MET A 334 1.93 4.59 5.32
C MET A 334 2.22 5.30 4.00
N THR A 335 1.24 5.43 3.09
CA THR A 335 1.52 6.15 1.85
C THR A 335 0.37 6.93 1.25
N SER A 336 0.69 8.11 0.77
CA SER A 336 -0.15 9.00 -0.03
C SER A 336 0.06 8.82 -1.55
N LEU A 337 1.06 8.05 -1.97
CA LEU A 337 1.43 7.90 -3.39
C LEU A 337 0.34 7.20 -4.21
N GLN A 338 -0.45 6.34 -3.57
CA GLN A 338 -1.54 5.58 -4.19
C GLN A 338 -2.93 6.14 -3.85
N ASN A 339 -2.99 7.43 -3.48
CA ASN A 339 -4.25 8.08 -3.15
C ASN A 339 -5.27 7.96 -4.28
N GLU A 340 -4.87 8.14 -5.54
CA GLU A 340 -5.81 8.02 -6.66
C GLU A 340 -6.51 6.67 -6.67
N GLU A 341 -5.76 5.57 -6.56
CA GLU A 341 -6.29 4.21 -6.50
C GLU A 341 -7.19 3.99 -5.28
N ILE A 342 -6.77 4.48 -4.11
CA ILE A 342 -7.54 4.34 -2.86
C ILE A 342 -8.87 5.09 -2.93
N PHE A 343 -8.86 6.34 -3.37
CA PHE A 343 -10.08 7.14 -3.43
C PHE A 343 -10.98 6.73 -4.60
N ASN A 344 -10.41 6.23 -5.71
CA ASN A 344 -11.19 5.58 -6.77
C ASN A 344 -11.90 4.33 -6.24
N TRP A 345 -11.22 3.51 -5.43
CA TRP A 345 -11.84 2.36 -4.76
C TRP A 345 -12.99 2.78 -3.86
N PHE A 346 -12.81 3.81 -3.04
CA PHE A 346 -13.91 4.30 -2.20
C PHE A 346 -15.10 4.73 -3.05
N GLU A 347 -14.87 5.54 -4.08
CA GLU A 347 -15.93 6.09 -4.93
C GLU A 347 -16.66 5.05 -5.75
N SER A 348 -15.99 3.98 -6.19
CA SER A 348 -16.65 2.89 -6.91
C SER A 348 -17.60 2.06 -6.05
N HIS A 349 -17.56 2.24 -4.72
CA HIS A 349 -18.36 1.48 -3.74
C HIS A 349 -19.31 2.36 -2.91
N MET A 350 -19.51 3.63 -3.30
CA MET A 350 -20.41 4.55 -2.58
C MET A 350 -21.89 4.36 -2.87
N SER A 351 -22.25 3.55 -3.87
CA SER A 351 -23.60 3.40 -4.40
C SER A 351 -24.41 2.28 -3.75
#